data_AF-A0A067NUD3-F1
#
_entry.id   AF-A0A067NUD3-F1
#
_cell.length_a   1.000
_cell.length_b   1.000
_cell.length_c   1.000
_cell.angle_alpha   90.00
_cell.angle_beta   90.00
_cell.angle_gamma   90.00
#
_symmetry.space_group_name_H-M   'P 1'
#
loop_
_entity.id
_entity.type
_entity.pdbx_description
1 polymer ?
#
loop_
_entity_poly.entity_id
_entity_poly.type
_entity_poly.pdbx_seq_one_letter_code
_entity_poly.pdbx_strand_id
1 'polypeptide(L)'
;KVPNILLAKFNDRHQLRLFFPQLMSDERESPVKLSKAESDELYDTIVRPTITTIAPHLAKDWPTTARAERFRANNTGRGYQTSAYIISSNLLPSFKRELHRRLQEHPRFRYCLFCTHIQGIKGSTVHDMSHYEADSAMARMFEDFDTRQGQWWVDVGIELQDGNRAIVWRKDAAQSLIAYVLQLTLDQAGVIARSRRFEYDVNAHLLEVAGFRVSFRSPIGEMEATYMQAYTTDKSLTYHKFGSQHSQNITGTMAMEGFPPKYCTELSSAYEQARMKNVAARLEVRLPLQHATNFLVEFDMNTIRESVLSIHRDNFWSV
;
A
#
# COMPACT_ATOMS: atom_id res chain seq x y z
N LYS A 1 2.91 -15.21 4.11
CA LYS A 1 2.91 -13.79 4.57
C LYS A 1 3.75 -13.72 5.85
N VAL A 2 4.56 -12.67 6.04
CA VAL A 2 5.54 -12.61 7.14
C VAL A 2 5.00 -11.79 8.33
N PRO A 3 5.01 -12.31 9.57
CA PRO A 3 4.64 -11.53 10.76
C PRO A 3 5.46 -10.25 10.86
N ASN A 4 4.81 -9.13 11.16
CA ASN A 4 5.47 -7.85 11.26
C ASN A 4 4.81 -6.92 12.29
N ILE A 5 5.57 -5.90 12.70
CA ILE A 5 5.11 -4.81 13.56
C ILE A 5 5.69 -3.48 13.08
N LEU A 6 4.94 -2.40 13.28
CA LEU A 6 5.44 -1.04 13.10
C LEU A 6 6.36 -0.69 14.27
N LEU A 7 7.63 -0.40 13.99
CA LEU A 7 8.61 -0.01 15.00
C LEU A 7 8.64 1.52 15.18
N ALA A 8 8.66 2.26 14.08
CA ALA A 8 8.78 3.71 14.12
C ALA A 8 8.07 4.38 12.94
N LYS A 9 7.74 5.66 13.10
CA LYS A 9 7.38 6.57 12.03
C LYS A 9 8.33 7.75 12.04
N PHE A 10 8.71 8.24 10.88
CA PHE A 10 9.44 9.50 10.74
C PHE A 10 8.78 10.32 9.65
N ASN A 11 8.50 11.59 9.96
CA ASN A 11 7.58 12.44 9.21
C ASN A 11 6.20 11.77 9.02
N ASP A 12 5.37 12.32 8.15
CA ASP A 12 4.00 11.83 7.95
C ASP A 12 3.92 10.57 7.08
N ARG A 13 4.97 10.30 6.29
CA ARG A 13 4.93 9.36 5.16
C ARG A 13 5.74 8.09 5.35
N HIS A 14 6.67 8.06 6.30
CA HIS A 14 7.61 6.95 6.42
C HIS A 14 7.33 6.10 7.64
N GLN A 15 7.30 4.79 7.41
CA GLN A 15 7.11 3.77 8.43
C GLN A 15 8.29 2.82 8.40
N LEU A 16 8.89 2.56 9.55
CA LEU A 16 9.86 1.49 9.73
C LEU A 16 9.16 0.29 10.37
N ARG A 17 9.20 -0.85 9.68
CA ARG A 17 8.63 -2.12 10.15
C ARG A 17 9.71 -3.14 10.43
N LEU A 18 9.47 -3.96 11.43
CA LEU A 18 10.22 -5.20 11.66
C LEU A 18 9.40 -6.36 11.13
N PHE A 19 10.03 -7.18 10.29
CA PHE A 19 9.50 -8.42 9.76
C PHE A 19 10.22 -9.59 10.41
N PHE A 20 9.47 -10.66 10.76
CA PHE A 20 9.99 -11.80 11.50
C PHE A 20 9.80 -13.11 10.71
N PRO A 21 10.70 -13.43 9.75
CA PRO A 21 10.59 -14.65 8.95
C PRO A 21 10.54 -15.94 9.76
N GLN A 22 11.27 -16.00 10.90
CA GLN A 22 11.26 -17.18 11.78
C GLN A 22 9.90 -17.50 12.40
N LEU A 23 8.99 -16.53 12.41
CA LEU A 23 7.64 -16.68 12.98
C LEU A 23 6.60 -17.08 11.93
N MET A 24 7.01 -17.29 10.68
CA MET A 24 6.12 -17.78 9.64
C MET A 24 5.63 -19.18 9.98
N SER A 25 4.31 -19.37 9.97
CA SER A 25 3.67 -20.68 10.03
C SER A 25 2.39 -20.65 9.21
N ASP A 26 1.99 -21.83 8.71
CA ASP A 26 0.74 -21.99 7.94
C ASP A 26 -0.52 -21.83 8.81
N GLU A 27 -0.36 -21.94 10.14
CA GLU A 27 -1.44 -21.79 11.13
C GLU A 27 -1.84 -20.34 11.40
N ARG A 28 -1.08 -19.35 10.92
CA ARG A 28 -1.40 -17.93 11.17
C ARG A 28 -2.46 -17.40 10.21
N GLU A 29 -3.54 -16.89 10.79
CA GLU A 29 -4.56 -16.17 10.04
C GLU A 29 -4.03 -14.85 9.43
N SER A 30 -4.60 -14.49 8.28
CA SER A 30 -4.29 -13.24 7.60
C SER A 30 -5.17 -12.09 8.16
N PRO A 31 -4.64 -10.88 8.43
CA PRO A 31 -3.27 -10.43 8.17
C PRO A 31 -2.27 -10.96 9.20
N VAL A 32 -1.13 -11.46 8.70
CA VAL A 32 -0.10 -12.05 9.54
C VAL A 32 0.62 -10.95 10.34
N LYS A 33 0.17 -10.77 11.59
CA LYS A 33 0.73 -9.86 12.59
C LYS A 33 1.41 -10.68 13.70
N LEU A 34 2.23 -10.01 14.51
CA LEU A 34 2.62 -10.59 15.80
C LEU A 34 1.37 -10.85 16.64
N SER A 35 1.36 -11.99 17.35
CA SER A 35 0.37 -12.25 18.38
C SER A 35 0.54 -11.25 19.52
N LYS A 36 -0.48 -11.15 20.37
CA LYS A 36 -0.42 -10.29 21.56
C LYS A 36 0.79 -10.64 22.44
N ALA A 37 1.03 -11.93 22.69
CA ALA A 37 2.14 -12.40 23.50
C ALA A 37 3.50 -12.07 22.87
N GLU A 38 3.62 -12.20 21.55
CA GLU A 38 4.86 -11.87 20.84
C GLU A 38 5.15 -10.36 20.85
N SER A 39 4.12 -9.54 20.66
CA SER A 39 4.26 -8.08 20.76
C SER A 39 4.67 -7.64 22.16
N ASP A 40 4.20 -8.34 23.20
CA ASP A 40 4.56 -8.06 24.59
C ASP A 40 6.00 -8.41 24.88
N GLU A 41 6.39 -9.62 24.49
CA GLU A 41 7.75 -10.09 24.63
C GLU A 41 8.72 -9.15 23.91
N LEU A 42 8.42 -8.75 22.66
CA LEU A 42 9.25 -7.80 21.92
C LEU A 42 9.41 -6.47 22.67
N TYR A 43 8.35 -5.95 23.27
CA TYR A 43 8.43 -4.71 24.04
C TYR A 43 9.25 -4.89 25.33
N ASP A 44 8.92 -5.91 26.12
CA ASP A 44 9.47 -6.14 27.45
C ASP A 44 10.94 -6.59 27.43
N THR A 45 11.35 -7.38 26.43
CA THR A 45 12.71 -7.95 26.35
C THR A 45 13.66 -7.19 25.42
N ILE A 46 13.13 -6.46 24.43
CA ILE A 46 13.94 -5.78 23.42
C ILE A 46 13.76 -4.26 23.47
N VAL A 47 12.56 -3.76 23.14
CA VAL A 47 12.37 -2.31 22.88
C VAL A 47 12.60 -1.49 24.14
N ARG A 48 11.95 -1.84 25.24
CA ARG A 48 12.08 -1.08 26.49
C ARG A 48 13.49 -1.19 27.07
N PRO A 49 14.12 -2.38 27.18
CA PRO A 49 15.50 -2.48 27.60
C PRO A 49 16.48 -1.70 26.71
N THR A 50 16.24 -1.60 25.40
CA THR A 50 17.03 -0.75 24.50
C THR A 50 17.01 0.70 24.96
N ILE A 51 15.82 1.26 25.21
CA ILE A 51 15.67 2.65 25.66
C ILE A 51 16.27 2.86 27.05
N THR A 52 16.07 1.93 27.97
CA THR A 52 16.68 1.98 29.31
C THR A 52 18.21 2.05 29.23
N THR A 53 18.83 1.32 28.29
CA THR A 53 20.28 1.36 28.10
C THR A 53 20.78 2.67 27.50
N ILE A 54 20.13 3.18 26.45
CA ILE A 54 20.67 4.33 25.71
C ILE A 54 20.24 5.69 26.28
N ALA A 55 19.09 5.74 26.95
CA ALA A 55 18.49 6.96 27.46
C ALA A 55 17.67 6.66 28.74
N PRO A 56 18.32 6.32 29.87
CA PRO A 56 17.63 6.02 31.12
C PRO A 56 16.65 7.12 31.57
N HIS A 57 17.00 8.38 31.28
CA HIS A 57 16.18 9.55 31.61
C HIS A 57 14.88 9.63 30.79
N LEU A 58 14.84 9.07 29.57
CA LEU A 58 13.60 8.94 28.79
C LEU A 58 12.82 7.69 29.20
N ALA A 59 13.52 6.60 29.52
CA ALA A 59 12.91 5.32 29.88
C ALA A 59 12.00 5.40 31.13
N LYS A 60 12.22 6.39 32.01
CA LYS A 60 11.39 6.64 33.19
C LYS A 60 9.93 6.98 32.83
N ASP A 61 9.72 7.60 31.67
CA ASP A 61 8.41 8.05 31.18
C ASP A 61 7.74 6.97 30.32
N TRP A 62 8.45 5.86 30.04
CA TRP A 62 7.92 4.72 29.30
C TRP A 62 7.28 3.70 30.27
N PRO A 63 6.12 3.12 29.93
CA PRO A 63 5.47 2.06 30.70
C PRO A 63 6.43 0.94 31.06
N THR A 64 6.34 0.41 32.28
CA THR A 64 7.29 -0.59 32.75
C THR A 64 7.16 -1.94 32.03
N THR A 65 5.96 -2.24 31.52
CA THR A 65 5.62 -3.47 30.80
C THR A 65 4.63 -3.21 29.69
N ALA A 66 4.56 -4.11 28.70
CA ALA A 66 3.56 -4.06 27.63
C ALA A 66 2.12 -4.14 28.16
N ARG A 67 1.90 -4.85 29.28
CA ARG A 67 0.62 -4.85 30.00
C ARG A 67 0.26 -3.48 30.52
N ALA A 68 1.21 -2.77 31.15
CA ALA A 68 0.98 -1.41 31.64
C ALA A 68 0.66 -0.45 30.49
N GLU A 69 1.36 -0.58 29.36
CA GLU A 69 1.07 0.25 28.19
C GLU A 69 -0.34 0.05 27.67
N ARG A 70 -0.81 -1.20 27.56
CA ARG A 70 -2.18 -1.45 27.10
C ARG A 70 -3.24 -0.98 28.07
N PHE A 71 -3.01 -1.14 29.37
CA PHE A 71 -3.91 -0.60 30.38
C PHE A 71 -4.05 0.92 30.20
N ARG A 72 -2.92 1.62 30.03
CA ARG A 72 -2.88 3.06 29.77
C ARG A 72 -3.53 3.46 28.45
N ALA A 73 -3.30 2.68 27.38
CA ALA A 73 -3.83 2.96 26.05
C ALA A 73 -5.32 2.63 25.87
N ASN A 74 -5.93 1.92 26.84
CA ASN A 74 -7.32 1.50 26.77
C ASN A 74 -8.23 2.62 27.32
N ASN A 75 -8.67 3.52 26.42
CA ASN A 75 -9.69 4.50 26.77
C ASN A 75 -11.07 3.85 26.79
N THR A 76 -11.82 4.07 27.87
CA THR A 76 -13.21 3.65 28.05
C THR A 76 -14.09 4.22 26.93
N GLY A 77 -14.29 3.43 25.87
CA GLY A 77 -15.30 3.66 24.84
C GLY A 77 -14.86 4.23 23.48
N ARG A 78 -13.57 4.52 23.24
CA ARG A 78 -13.09 5.09 21.95
C ARG A 78 -11.92 4.37 21.27
N GLY A 79 -11.57 3.17 21.73
CA GLY A 79 -10.52 2.33 21.15
C GLY A 79 -9.12 2.59 21.72
N TYR A 80 -8.13 1.85 21.20
CA TYR A 80 -6.74 1.90 21.64
C TYR A 80 -6.02 3.13 21.08
N GLN A 81 -5.54 4.03 21.94
CA GLN A 81 -4.59 5.08 21.57
C GLN A 81 -3.20 4.70 22.10
N THR A 82 -2.38 4.06 21.27
CA THR A 82 -0.97 3.82 21.57
C THR A 82 -0.19 5.13 21.51
N SER A 83 0.56 5.48 22.54
CA SER A 83 1.42 6.68 22.48
C SER A 83 2.66 6.38 21.65
N ALA A 84 3.00 7.30 20.75
CA ALA A 84 4.31 7.32 20.13
C ALA A 84 5.30 8.06 21.06
N TYR A 85 6.49 7.52 21.22
CA TYR A 85 7.58 8.16 21.96
C TYR A 85 8.62 8.69 20.98
N ILE A 86 9.03 9.94 21.16
CA ILE A 86 10.01 10.60 20.31
C ILE A 86 11.41 10.20 20.77
N ILE A 87 12.23 9.70 19.84
CA ILE A 87 13.66 9.45 20.04
C ILE A 87 14.41 10.53 19.27
N SER A 88 15.26 11.28 19.96
CA SER A 88 16.06 12.34 19.34
C SER A 88 17.09 11.76 18.35
N SER A 89 17.40 12.53 17.30
CA SER A 89 18.31 12.11 16.22
C SER A 89 19.70 11.73 16.71
N ASN A 90 20.21 12.42 17.73
CA ASN A 90 21.52 12.12 18.36
C ASN A 90 21.57 10.74 19.04
N LEU A 91 20.43 10.17 19.43
CA LEU A 91 20.35 8.85 20.06
C LEU A 91 20.19 7.72 19.04
N LEU A 92 19.85 8.02 17.78
CA LEU A 92 19.57 7.01 16.75
C LEU A 92 20.73 6.03 16.50
N PRO A 93 22.01 6.45 16.44
CA PRO A 93 23.11 5.50 16.24
C PRO A 93 23.20 4.47 17.38
N SER A 94 23.06 4.93 18.63
CA SER A 94 23.07 4.07 19.81
C SER A 94 21.83 3.19 19.88
N PHE A 95 20.65 3.73 19.56
CA PHE A 95 19.40 2.98 19.48
C PHE A 95 19.49 1.86 18.46
N LYS A 96 19.93 2.16 17.23
CA LYS A 96 20.09 1.17 16.15
C LYS A 96 21.00 0.03 16.59
N ARG A 97 22.17 0.35 17.13
CA ARG A 97 23.16 -0.64 17.56
C ARG A 97 22.63 -1.54 18.67
N GLU A 98 22.03 -0.94 19.70
CA GLU A 98 21.55 -1.69 20.86
C GLU A 98 20.29 -2.52 20.54
N LEU A 99 19.36 -1.95 19.78
CA LEU A 99 18.17 -2.66 19.29
C LEU A 99 18.59 -3.87 18.44
N HIS A 100 19.52 -3.66 17.49
CA HIS A 100 20.01 -4.73 16.64
C HIS A 100 20.71 -5.83 17.45
N ARG A 101 21.58 -5.46 18.40
CA ARG A 101 22.26 -6.43 19.29
C ARG A 101 21.25 -7.30 20.02
N ARG A 102 20.24 -6.70 20.67
CA ARG A 102 19.19 -7.42 21.40
C ARG A 102 18.34 -8.30 20.50
N LEU A 103 18.00 -7.83 19.29
CA LEU A 103 17.27 -8.65 18.31
C LEU A 103 18.07 -9.89 17.91
N GLN A 104 19.38 -9.75 17.64
CA GLN A 104 20.23 -10.89 17.26
C GLN A 104 20.45 -11.90 18.39
N GLU A 105 20.51 -11.44 19.64
CA GLU A 105 20.65 -12.30 20.82
C GLU A 105 19.33 -13.00 21.20
N HIS A 106 18.18 -12.46 20.77
CA HIS A 106 16.89 -13.00 21.15
C HIS A 106 16.52 -14.25 20.33
N PRO A 107 16.23 -15.41 20.97
CA PRO A 107 16.05 -16.68 20.27
C PRO A 107 14.90 -16.67 19.25
N ARG A 108 13.86 -15.88 19.53
CA ARG A 108 12.63 -15.78 18.72
C ARG A 108 12.66 -14.67 17.66
N PHE A 109 13.41 -13.60 17.90
CA PHE A 109 13.35 -12.38 17.08
C PHE A 109 14.62 -12.14 16.27
N ARG A 110 15.64 -12.99 16.45
CA ARG A 110 16.83 -13.01 15.60
C ARG A 110 16.48 -13.17 14.13
N TYR A 111 17.33 -12.61 13.27
CA TYR A 111 17.12 -12.54 11.81
C TYR A 111 15.85 -11.77 11.38
N CYS A 112 15.34 -10.86 12.21
CA CYS A 112 14.32 -9.94 11.75
C CYS A 112 14.86 -9.05 10.62
N LEU A 113 13.97 -8.62 9.72
CA LEU A 113 14.28 -7.72 8.62
C LEU A 113 13.67 -6.34 8.91
N PHE A 114 14.46 -5.30 8.66
CA PHE A 114 13.98 -3.93 8.67
C PHE A 114 13.43 -3.59 7.29
N CYS A 115 12.23 -3.03 7.25
CA CYS A 115 11.61 -2.60 6.01
C CYS A 115 11.05 -1.19 6.15
N THR A 116 11.48 -0.31 5.25
CA THR A 116 10.99 1.05 5.15
C THR A 116 9.83 1.09 4.17
N HIS A 117 8.67 1.53 4.63
CA HIS A 117 7.52 1.79 3.78
C HIS A 117 7.30 3.30 3.67
N ILE A 118 7.35 3.80 2.45
CA ILE A 118 6.98 5.17 2.12
C ILE A 118 5.53 5.15 1.59
N GLN A 119 4.63 5.87 2.25
CA GLN A 119 3.21 5.91 1.92
C GLN A 119 2.74 7.36 1.72
N GLY A 120 1.64 7.55 0.99
CA GLY A 120 1.06 8.89 0.80
C GLY A 120 1.82 9.79 -0.18
N ILE A 121 2.63 9.20 -1.05
CA ILE A 121 3.33 9.87 -2.16
C ILE A 121 2.55 9.83 -3.48
N LYS A 122 1.32 9.30 -3.48
CA LYS A 122 0.50 9.26 -4.69
C LYS A 122 0.28 10.67 -5.22
N GLY A 123 0.68 10.90 -6.47
CA GLY A 123 0.56 12.20 -7.13
C GLY A 123 1.65 13.22 -6.78
N SER A 124 2.65 12.90 -5.95
CA SER A 124 3.73 13.84 -5.66
C SER A 124 4.80 13.93 -6.76
N THR A 125 4.77 13.00 -7.72
CA THR A 125 5.77 12.84 -8.77
C THR A 125 5.12 12.67 -10.14
N VAL A 126 4.03 13.39 -10.42
CA VAL A 126 3.43 13.39 -11.77
C VAL A 126 4.38 14.09 -12.74
N HIS A 127 4.62 13.47 -13.89
CA HIS A 127 5.55 13.95 -14.89
C HIS A 127 5.19 13.41 -16.28
N ASP A 128 5.75 13.99 -17.34
CA ASP A 128 5.53 13.51 -18.71
C ASP A 128 6.29 12.20 -18.97
N MET A 129 5.82 11.38 -19.93
CA MET A 129 6.45 10.11 -20.32
C MET A 129 7.79 10.37 -21.02
N SER A 130 8.85 10.57 -20.24
CA SER A 130 10.22 10.67 -20.74
C SER A 130 11.22 10.23 -19.66
N HIS A 131 12.39 9.76 -20.10
CA HIS A 131 13.47 9.36 -19.20
C HIS A 131 13.93 10.52 -18.28
N TYR A 132 14.10 11.73 -18.84
CA TYR A 132 14.56 12.89 -18.09
C TYR A 132 13.62 13.24 -16.94
N GLU A 133 12.32 13.28 -17.22
CA GLU A 133 11.28 13.58 -16.23
C GLU A 133 11.16 12.48 -15.18
N ALA A 134 11.29 11.21 -15.59
CA ALA A 134 11.30 10.07 -14.67
C ALA A 134 12.50 10.11 -13.70
N ASP A 135 13.70 10.41 -14.19
CA ASP A 135 14.90 10.57 -13.36
C ASP A 135 14.75 11.73 -12.36
N SER A 136 14.24 12.88 -12.81
CA SER A 136 13.98 14.04 -11.96
C SER A 136 12.92 13.76 -10.88
N ALA A 137 11.85 13.06 -11.24
CA ALA A 137 10.82 12.60 -10.31
C ALA A 137 11.38 11.63 -9.26
N MET A 138 12.24 10.69 -9.69
CA MET A 138 12.88 9.72 -8.80
C MET A 138 13.84 10.37 -7.82
N ALA A 139 14.67 11.30 -8.30
CA ALA A 139 15.60 12.07 -7.46
C ALA A 139 14.86 12.85 -6.36
N ARG A 140 13.74 13.52 -6.71
CA ARG A 140 12.89 14.22 -5.73
C ARG A 140 12.23 13.27 -4.73
N MET A 141 11.79 12.10 -5.17
CA MET A 141 11.15 11.12 -4.28
C MET A 141 12.09 10.60 -3.19
N PHE A 142 13.38 10.51 -3.49
CA PHE A 142 14.40 9.92 -2.63
C PHE A 142 15.45 10.91 -2.11
N GLU A 143 15.20 12.22 -2.20
CA GLU A 143 16.12 13.27 -1.73
C GLU A 143 16.56 13.05 -0.27
N ASP A 144 15.62 12.64 0.59
CA ASP A 144 15.85 12.36 2.01
C ASP A 144 16.29 10.90 2.30
N PHE A 145 16.53 10.09 1.28
CA PHE A 145 16.75 8.64 1.46
C PHE A 145 17.95 8.10 0.67
N ASP A 146 18.86 7.42 1.38
CA ASP A 146 19.92 6.66 0.73
C ASP A 146 19.39 5.31 0.23
N THR A 147 19.06 5.25 -1.05
CA THR A 147 18.56 4.04 -1.72
C THR A 147 19.69 3.10 -2.19
N ARG A 148 20.97 3.47 -2.00
CA ARG A 148 22.12 2.63 -2.38
C ARG A 148 22.24 1.38 -1.52
N GLN A 149 21.61 1.37 -0.35
CA GLN A 149 21.58 0.22 0.56
C GLN A 149 20.20 -0.43 0.57
N GLY A 150 20.20 -1.76 0.48
CA GLY A 150 18.99 -2.58 0.53
C GLY A 150 18.41 -2.89 -0.85
N GLN A 151 17.21 -3.48 -0.82
CA GLN A 151 16.45 -3.81 -2.03
C GLN A 151 15.18 -2.97 -2.02
N TRP A 152 14.96 -2.23 -3.10
CA TRP A 152 13.88 -1.25 -3.22
C TRP A 152 12.94 -1.65 -4.34
N TRP A 153 11.64 -1.51 -4.08
CA TRP A 153 10.59 -1.65 -5.06
C TRP A 153 9.77 -0.37 -5.10
N VAL A 154 9.34 0.00 -6.30
CA VAL A 154 8.50 1.17 -6.55
C VAL A 154 7.36 0.78 -7.47
N ASP A 155 6.20 1.39 -7.23
CA ASP A 155 5.05 1.28 -8.11
C ASP A 155 5.17 2.40 -9.16
N VAL A 156 5.49 2.04 -10.40
CA VAL A 156 5.54 2.96 -11.55
C VAL A 156 4.24 2.83 -12.30
N GLY A 157 3.64 3.93 -12.72
CA GLY A 157 2.38 3.88 -13.42
C GLY A 157 2.10 5.03 -14.36
N ILE A 158 1.16 4.78 -15.27
CA ILE A 158 0.59 5.77 -16.17
C ILE A 158 -0.83 6.12 -15.74
N GLU A 159 -1.21 7.37 -15.94
CA GLU A 159 -2.57 7.87 -15.79
C GLU A 159 -3.09 8.36 -17.13
N LEU A 160 -4.24 7.84 -17.53
CA LEU A 160 -4.94 8.17 -18.75
C LEU A 160 -6.15 9.03 -18.40
N GLN A 161 -6.13 10.25 -18.91
CA GLN A 161 -7.21 11.21 -18.73
C GLN A 161 -7.57 11.86 -20.07
N ASP A 162 -8.86 12.13 -20.23
CA ASP A 162 -9.39 12.90 -21.35
C ASP A 162 -10.46 13.86 -20.82
N GLY A 163 -10.44 15.09 -21.30
CA GLY A 163 -11.29 16.15 -20.80
C GLY A 163 -12.77 15.81 -20.96
N ASN A 164 -13.56 15.99 -19.91
CA ASN A 164 -15.02 15.74 -19.91
C ASN A 164 -15.41 14.27 -20.20
N ARG A 165 -14.48 13.33 -20.03
CA ARG A 165 -14.73 11.90 -20.21
C ARG A 165 -14.34 11.09 -18.98
N ALA A 166 -14.93 9.92 -18.90
CA ALA A 166 -14.53 8.84 -18.02
C ALA A 166 -13.77 7.81 -18.86
N ILE A 167 -12.47 7.69 -18.58
CA ILE A 167 -11.63 6.65 -19.15
C ILE A 167 -11.64 5.46 -18.21
N VAL A 168 -12.08 4.32 -18.72
CA VAL A 168 -12.24 3.08 -17.94
C VAL A 168 -11.67 1.89 -18.69
N TRP A 169 -11.20 0.88 -17.96
CA TRP A 169 -10.57 -0.30 -18.56
C TRP A 169 -11.60 -1.25 -19.16
N ARG A 170 -11.29 -1.79 -20.34
CA ARG A 170 -12.03 -2.91 -20.91
C ARG A 170 -11.56 -4.21 -20.25
N LYS A 171 -12.50 -5.04 -19.81
CA LYS A 171 -12.18 -6.33 -19.21
C LYS A 171 -11.44 -7.26 -20.16
N ASP A 172 -11.84 -7.29 -21.43
CA ASP A 172 -11.25 -8.14 -22.48
C ASP A 172 -9.84 -7.70 -22.90
N ALA A 173 -9.40 -6.50 -22.51
CA ALA A 173 -8.05 -6.00 -22.81
C ALA A 173 -6.98 -6.44 -21.81
N ALA A 174 -7.36 -7.06 -20.67
CA ALA A 174 -6.41 -7.37 -19.60
C ALA A 174 -5.23 -8.24 -20.08
N GLN A 175 -5.49 -9.26 -20.90
CA GLN A 175 -4.45 -10.13 -21.44
C GLN A 175 -3.48 -9.38 -22.36
N SER A 176 -4.00 -8.55 -23.26
CA SER A 176 -3.19 -7.74 -24.18
C SER A 176 -2.35 -6.70 -23.43
N LEU A 177 -2.92 -6.06 -22.41
CA LEU A 177 -2.19 -5.15 -21.53
C LEU A 177 -1.06 -5.85 -20.78
N ILE A 178 -1.32 -7.03 -20.20
CA ILE A 178 -0.27 -7.81 -19.52
C ILE A 178 0.85 -8.17 -20.51
N ALA A 179 0.48 -8.66 -21.70
CA ALA A 179 1.45 -9.03 -22.73
C ALA A 179 2.32 -7.84 -23.14
N TYR A 180 1.69 -6.70 -23.45
CA TYR A 180 2.40 -5.49 -23.86
C TYR A 180 3.32 -4.95 -22.77
N VAL A 181 2.77 -4.73 -21.57
CA VAL A 181 3.45 -4.04 -20.47
C VAL A 181 4.60 -4.86 -19.90
N LEU A 182 4.43 -6.18 -19.82
CA LEU A 182 5.45 -7.09 -19.29
C LEU A 182 6.34 -7.70 -20.39
N GLN A 183 6.14 -7.30 -21.65
CA GLN A 183 6.84 -7.82 -22.82
C GLN A 183 6.78 -9.35 -22.93
N LEU A 184 5.58 -9.90 -22.75
CA LEU A 184 5.31 -11.34 -22.80
C LEU A 184 4.55 -11.69 -24.07
N THR A 185 4.57 -12.98 -24.43
CA THR A 185 3.65 -13.47 -25.45
C THR A 185 2.21 -13.44 -24.94
N LEU A 186 1.23 -13.36 -25.85
CA LEU A 186 -0.18 -13.44 -25.49
C LEU A 186 -0.50 -14.74 -24.73
N ASP A 187 0.14 -15.86 -25.06
CA ASP A 187 -0.07 -17.13 -24.36
C ASP A 187 0.41 -17.07 -22.91
N GLN A 188 1.60 -16.50 -22.66
CA GLN A 188 2.12 -16.29 -21.32
C GLN A 188 1.21 -15.37 -20.50
N ALA A 189 0.77 -14.27 -21.10
CA ALA A 189 -0.19 -13.36 -20.47
C ALA A 189 -1.53 -14.04 -20.19
N GLY A 190 -2.00 -14.92 -21.07
CA GLY A 190 -3.22 -15.70 -20.89
C GLY A 190 -3.12 -16.68 -19.71
N VAL A 191 -1.96 -17.31 -19.49
CA VAL A 191 -1.71 -18.14 -18.30
C VAL A 191 -1.78 -17.30 -17.03
N ILE A 192 -1.21 -16.09 -17.04
CA ILE A 192 -1.27 -15.16 -15.91
C ILE A 192 -2.71 -14.74 -15.61
N ALA A 193 -3.47 -14.35 -16.63
CA ALA A 193 -4.86 -13.90 -16.50
C ALA A 193 -5.83 -14.99 -15.99
N ARG A 194 -5.47 -16.28 -16.13
CA ARG A 194 -6.21 -17.42 -15.58
C ARG A 194 -5.70 -17.89 -14.21
N SER A 195 -4.66 -17.27 -13.69
CA SER A 195 -4.07 -17.67 -12.41
C SER A 195 -4.95 -17.27 -11.22
N ARG A 196 -4.86 -18.01 -10.11
CA ARG A 196 -5.54 -17.66 -8.85
C ARG A 196 -5.08 -16.34 -8.22
N ARG A 197 -4.03 -15.72 -8.76
CA ARG A 197 -3.50 -14.44 -8.28
C ARG A 197 -3.96 -13.25 -9.11
N PHE A 198 -4.69 -13.52 -10.19
CA PHE A 198 -5.32 -12.52 -11.04
C PHE A 198 -6.77 -12.35 -10.61
N GLU A 199 -7.20 -11.10 -10.47
CA GLU A 199 -8.57 -10.75 -10.11
C GLU A 199 -9.04 -9.56 -10.95
N TYR A 200 -10.29 -9.64 -11.44
CA TYR A 200 -10.96 -8.51 -12.07
C TYR A 200 -11.57 -7.59 -11.02
N ASP A 201 -11.43 -6.31 -11.29
CA ASP A 201 -11.92 -5.21 -10.47
C ASP A 201 -13.08 -4.53 -11.23
N VAL A 202 -14.27 -5.12 -11.18
CA VAL A 202 -15.48 -4.61 -11.88
C VAL A 202 -15.76 -3.17 -11.46
N ASN A 203 -16.01 -2.30 -12.43
CA ASN A 203 -16.32 -0.90 -12.23
C ASN A 203 -17.83 -0.65 -12.43
N ALA A 204 -18.45 0.12 -11.53
CA ALA A 204 -19.86 0.55 -11.62
C ALA A 204 -20.87 -0.57 -11.96
N HIS A 205 -20.63 -1.81 -11.49
CA HIS A 205 -21.41 -3.00 -11.83
C HIS A 205 -21.48 -3.35 -13.33
N LEU A 206 -20.72 -2.68 -14.18
CA LEU A 206 -20.61 -2.96 -15.61
C LEU A 206 -19.64 -4.14 -15.80
N LEU A 207 -20.17 -5.34 -16.00
CA LEU A 207 -19.38 -6.59 -15.99
C LEU A 207 -18.26 -6.66 -17.04
N GLU A 208 -18.35 -5.87 -18.11
CA GLU A 208 -17.35 -5.77 -19.17
C GLU A 208 -16.40 -4.57 -19.01
N VAL A 209 -16.66 -3.74 -18.00
CA VAL A 209 -15.79 -2.62 -17.60
C VAL A 209 -15.11 -3.00 -16.30
N ALA A 210 -13.88 -3.48 -16.42
CA ALA A 210 -13.13 -3.94 -15.27
C ALA A 210 -11.66 -3.57 -15.42
N GLY A 211 -11.12 -3.03 -14.33
CA GLY A 211 -9.69 -3.10 -14.10
C GLY A 211 -9.29 -4.53 -13.72
N PHE A 212 -8.03 -4.71 -13.35
CA PHE A 212 -7.54 -5.96 -12.81
C PHE A 212 -6.38 -5.74 -11.85
N ARG A 213 -6.11 -6.74 -11.03
CA ARG A 213 -4.87 -6.82 -10.24
C ARG A 213 -4.29 -8.20 -10.35
N VAL A 214 -2.96 -8.27 -10.37
CA VAL A 214 -2.24 -9.53 -10.37
C VAL A 214 -0.97 -9.44 -9.54
N SER A 215 -0.77 -10.44 -8.70
CA SER A 215 0.48 -10.65 -7.97
C SER A 215 1.24 -11.83 -8.55
N PHE A 216 2.56 -11.72 -8.64
CA PHE A 216 3.40 -12.78 -9.19
C PHE A 216 4.07 -13.59 -8.09
N ARG A 217 4.27 -14.90 -8.32
CA ARG A 217 4.97 -15.77 -7.35
C ARG A 217 6.46 -15.47 -7.32
N SER A 218 7.00 -15.16 -8.47
CA SER A 218 8.38 -14.78 -8.75
C SER A 218 8.34 -13.55 -9.65
N PRO A 219 9.41 -12.75 -9.69
CA PRO A 219 9.54 -11.68 -10.67
C PRO A 219 9.29 -12.18 -12.11
N ILE A 220 8.62 -11.36 -12.92
CA ILE A 220 8.21 -11.67 -14.31
C ILE A 220 8.79 -10.65 -15.29
N GLY A 221 9.22 -11.13 -16.45
CA GLY A 221 9.76 -10.31 -17.53
C GLY A 221 11.14 -9.74 -17.22
N GLU A 222 11.69 -8.99 -18.17
CA GLU A 222 13.03 -8.38 -18.03
C GLU A 222 13.10 -7.32 -16.93
N MET A 223 11.97 -6.69 -16.60
CA MET A 223 11.86 -5.67 -15.57
C MET A 223 11.60 -6.24 -14.17
N GLU A 224 11.57 -7.57 -14.02
CA GLU A 224 11.40 -8.25 -12.73
C GLU A 224 10.11 -7.84 -11.99
N ALA A 225 8.99 -7.73 -12.72
CA ALA A 225 7.73 -7.28 -12.15
C ALA A 225 7.18 -8.23 -11.09
N THR A 226 6.71 -7.67 -9.98
CA THR A 226 6.18 -8.44 -8.82
C THR A 226 4.68 -8.25 -8.59
N TYR A 227 4.11 -7.17 -9.13
CA TYR A 227 2.69 -6.86 -9.06
C TYR A 227 2.29 -5.94 -10.22
N MET A 228 1.07 -6.05 -10.71
CA MET A 228 0.49 -5.15 -11.71
C MET A 228 -0.98 -4.89 -11.37
N GLN A 229 -1.44 -3.66 -11.57
CA GLN A 229 -2.83 -3.29 -11.36
C GLN A 229 -3.29 -2.23 -12.34
N ALA A 230 -4.41 -2.49 -13.00
CA ALA A 230 -5.19 -1.53 -13.76
C ALA A 230 -6.44 -1.17 -12.95
N TYR A 231 -6.65 0.11 -12.67
CA TYR A 231 -7.81 0.59 -11.91
C TYR A 231 -8.22 1.99 -12.37
N THR A 232 -9.30 2.52 -11.81
CA THR A 232 -9.88 3.82 -12.17
C THR A 232 -9.93 4.75 -10.95
N THR A 233 -9.90 6.06 -11.18
CA THR A 233 -9.81 7.06 -10.09
C THR A 233 -11.13 7.33 -9.38
N ASP A 234 -12.27 6.93 -9.93
CA ASP A 234 -13.57 6.96 -9.23
C ASP A 234 -13.53 6.20 -7.91
N LYS A 235 -12.76 5.10 -7.84
CA LYS A 235 -12.51 4.37 -6.59
C LYS A 235 -11.94 5.27 -5.49
N SER A 236 -11.19 6.32 -5.82
CA SER A 236 -10.57 7.20 -4.83
C SER A 236 -11.57 8.01 -4.00
N LEU A 237 -12.80 8.20 -4.50
CA LEU A 237 -13.82 9.04 -3.86
C LEU A 237 -14.34 8.43 -2.57
N THR A 238 -14.41 7.10 -2.52
CA THR A 238 -14.92 6.36 -1.36
C THR A 238 -13.85 5.51 -0.68
N TYR A 239 -12.65 5.45 -1.27
CA TYR A 239 -11.53 4.70 -0.72
C TYR A 239 -10.93 5.43 0.48
N HIS A 240 -11.37 5.03 1.67
CA HIS A 240 -10.70 5.33 2.91
C HIS A 240 -10.44 4.01 3.67
N LYS A 241 -9.22 3.79 4.17
CA LYS A 241 -8.90 2.59 4.96
C LYS A 241 -8.85 2.98 6.43
N PHE A 242 -9.72 2.38 7.24
CA PHE A 242 -9.63 2.49 8.70
C PHE A 242 -9.34 1.10 9.29
N GLY A 243 -8.11 0.91 9.75
CA GLY A 243 -7.65 -0.39 10.27
C GLY A 243 -7.61 -1.47 9.17
N SER A 244 -8.22 -2.63 9.44
CA SER A 244 -8.33 -3.75 8.49
C SER A 244 -9.57 -3.68 7.61
N GLN A 245 -10.43 -2.68 7.80
CA GLN A 245 -11.70 -2.53 7.10
C GLN A 245 -11.64 -1.39 6.08
N HIS A 246 -12.27 -1.61 4.93
CA HIS A 246 -12.57 -0.52 4.01
C HIS A 246 -13.68 0.34 4.63
N SER A 247 -13.59 1.66 4.50
CA SER A 247 -14.48 2.65 5.12
C SER A 247 -15.95 2.48 4.79
N GLN A 248 -16.28 1.69 3.76
CA GLN A 248 -17.63 1.48 3.28
C GLN A 248 -18.37 0.29 3.91
N ASN A 249 -17.90 -0.20 5.06
CA ASN A 249 -18.60 -1.22 5.82
C ASN A 249 -19.67 -0.58 6.70
N ILE A 250 -20.93 -0.98 6.50
CA ILE A 250 -22.03 -0.66 7.43
C ILE A 250 -22.39 -1.86 8.28
N THR A 251 -22.85 -1.60 9.50
CA THR A 251 -23.47 -2.64 10.33
C THR A 251 -24.90 -2.90 9.85
N GLY A 252 -25.46 -4.06 10.19
CA GLY A 252 -26.87 -4.37 9.90
C GLY A 252 -27.82 -3.32 10.51
N THR A 253 -27.50 -2.81 11.69
CA THR A 253 -28.25 -1.71 12.32
C THR A 253 -28.21 -0.44 11.47
N MET A 254 -27.03 -0.01 11.00
CA MET A 254 -26.91 1.16 10.11
C MET A 254 -27.62 0.97 8.77
N ALA A 255 -27.77 -0.27 8.29
CA ALA A 255 -28.50 -0.59 7.07
C ALA A 255 -30.03 -0.53 7.25
N MET A 256 -30.52 -0.66 8.48
CA MET A 256 -31.95 -0.71 8.81
C MET A 256 -32.46 0.57 9.49
N GLU A 257 -31.57 1.44 9.97
CA GLU A 257 -31.91 2.72 10.62
C GLU A 257 -32.17 3.84 9.60
N GLY A 258 -33.44 4.25 9.50
CA GLY A 258 -33.91 5.31 8.60
C GLY A 258 -34.37 4.78 7.23
N PHE A 259 -35.19 5.56 6.52
CA PHE A 259 -35.68 5.22 5.19
C PHE A 259 -35.64 6.44 4.26
N PRO A 260 -34.64 6.57 3.35
CA PRO A 260 -33.48 5.68 3.20
C PRO A 260 -32.49 5.76 4.38
N PRO A 261 -31.66 4.73 4.62
CA PRO A 261 -30.64 4.77 5.66
C PRO A 261 -29.67 5.93 5.45
N LYS A 262 -29.31 6.63 6.54
CA LYS A 262 -28.45 7.84 6.49
C LYS A 262 -27.14 7.60 5.72
N TYR A 263 -26.51 6.45 5.93
CA TYR A 263 -25.30 6.08 5.21
C TYR A 263 -25.51 6.02 3.69
N CYS A 264 -26.63 5.45 3.22
CA CYS A 264 -26.96 5.40 1.79
C CYS A 264 -27.18 6.80 1.22
N THR A 265 -27.82 7.70 1.99
CA THR A 265 -27.99 9.11 1.59
C THR A 265 -26.66 9.85 1.49
N GLU A 266 -25.76 9.68 2.47
CA GLU A 266 -24.42 10.29 2.44
C GLU A 266 -23.56 9.74 1.30
N LEU A 267 -23.62 8.43 1.07
CA LEU A 267 -22.95 7.79 -0.06
C LEU A 267 -23.47 8.30 -1.41
N SER A 268 -24.79 8.39 -1.57
CA SER A 268 -25.42 8.95 -2.77
C SER A 268 -24.99 10.40 -3.00
N SER A 269 -25.01 11.23 -1.95
CA SER A 269 -24.58 12.63 -2.04
C SER A 269 -23.10 12.75 -2.44
N ALA A 270 -22.23 11.88 -1.92
CA ALA A 270 -20.82 11.84 -2.32
C ALA A 270 -20.65 11.52 -3.82
N TYR A 271 -21.45 10.59 -4.36
CA TYR A 271 -21.45 10.26 -5.78
C TYR A 271 -22.04 11.39 -6.65
N GLU A 272 -23.12 12.02 -6.23
CA GLU A 272 -23.71 13.18 -6.92
C GLU A 272 -22.70 14.33 -7.03
N GLN A 273 -21.97 14.62 -5.96
CA GLN A 273 -20.91 15.63 -5.97
C GLN A 273 -19.72 15.22 -6.84
N ALA A 274 -19.45 13.92 -6.94
CA ALA A 274 -18.38 13.39 -7.79
C ALA A 274 -18.70 13.45 -9.29
N ARG A 275 -19.97 13.61 -9.69
CA ARG A 275 -20.39 13.70 -11.09
C ARG A 275 -19.64 14.77 -11.89
N MET A 276 -19.17 15.83 -11.21
CA MET A 276 -18.39 16.90 -11.82
C MET A 276 -16.93 16.53 -12.11
N LYS A 277 -16.45 15.40 -11.58
CA LYS A 277 -15.06 14.94 -11.74
C LYS A 277 -14.91 14.02 -12.95
N ASN A 278 -13.81 14.19 -13.67
CA ASN A 278 -13.39 13.23 -14.69
C ASN A 278 -12.91 11.94 -14.01
N VAL A 279 -13.08 10.82 -14.70
CA VAL A 279 -12.57 9.52 -14.26
C VAL A 279 -11.38 9.17 -15.15
N ALA A 280 -10.26 8.88 -14.52
CA ALA A 280 -9.03 8.50 -15.19
C ALA A 280 -8.76 7.01 -14.98
N ALA A 281 -8.17 6.39 -16.00
CA ALA A 281 -7.70 5.02 -15.93
C ALA A 281 -6.21 5.03 -15.56
N ARG A 282 -5.83 4.27 -14.53
CA ARG A 282 -4.47 4.10 -14.04
C ARG A 282 -3.99 2.69 -14.26
N LEU A 283 -2.74 2.56 -14.70
CA LEU A 283 -2.01 1.31 -14.72
C LEU A 283 -0.76 1.48 -13.87
N GLU A 284 -0.56 0.62 -12.88
CA GLU A 284 0.60 0.61 -11.98
C GLU A 284 1.29 -0.77 -12.03
N VAL A 285 2.61 -0.80 -12.04
CA VAL A 285 3.43 -2.02 -11.96
C VAL A 285 4.51 -1.84 -10.90
N ARG A 286 4.67 -2.86 -10.06
CA ARG A 286 5.72 -2.90 -9.04
C ARG A 286 6.99 -3.54 -9.57
N LEU A 287 8.06 -2.75 -9.59
CA LEU A 287 9.36 -3.13 -10.14
C LEU A 287 10.47 -2.84 -9.13
N PRO A 288 11.63 -3.52 -9.22
CA PRO A 288 12.84 -3.07 -8.54
C PRO A 288 13.21 -1.64 -8.96
N LEU A 289 13.73 -0.85 -8.01
CA LEU A 289 14.03 0.58 -8.20
C LEU A 289 14.95 0.85 -9.41
N GLN A 290 15.87 -0.07 -9.72
CA GLN A 290 16.79 0.06 -10.85
C GLN A 290 16.10 0.12 -12.23
N HIS A 291 14.85 -0.36 -12.34
CA HIS A 291 14.07 -0.33 -13.59
C HIS A 291 13.13 0.88 -13.68
N ALA A 292 13.00 1.65 -12.60
CA ALA A 292 11.88 2.57 -12.44
C ALA A 292 11.86 3.71 -13.46
N THR A 293 13.03 4.20 -13.88
CA THR A 293 13.15 5.33 -14.81
C THR A 293 13.30 4.91 -16.28
N ASN A 294 13.21 3.60 -16.54
CA ASN A 294 13.22 3.02 -17.89
C ASN A 294 11.89 2.36 -18.25
N PHE A 295 10.93 2.33 -17.32
CA PHE A 295 9.67 1.64 -17.49
C PHE A 295 8.54 2.63 -17.79
N LEU A 296 7.72 2.34 -18.81
CA LEU A 296 6.60 3.17 -19.26
C LEU A 296 6.97 4.62 -19.64
N VAL A 297 8.25 4.87 -19.95
CA VAL A 297 8.74 6.14 -20.47
C VAL A 297 8.35 6.37 -21.93
N GLU A 298 8.02 5.29 -22.64
CA GLU A 298 7.41 5.30 -23.96
C GLU A 298 6.25 4.31 -23.93
N PHE A 299 5.06 4.75 -24.32
CA PHE A 299 3.87 3.89 -24.35
C PHE A 299 3.12 4.07 -25.66
N ASP A 300 2.84 2.95 -26.33
CA ASP A 300 2.07 2.96 -27.57
C ASP A 300 0.63 3.36 -27.30
N MET A 301 0.27 4.54 -27.78
CA MET A 301 -1.07 5.10 -27.62
C MET A 301 -2.15 4.27 -28.33
N ASN A 302 -1.81 3.47 -29.35
CA ASN A 302 -2.78 2.59 -29.99
C ASN A 302 -3.19 1.45 -29.07
N THR A 303 -2.21 0.78 -28.44
CA THR A 303 -2.45 -0.22 -27.39
C THR A 303 -3.33 0.34 -26.27
N ILE A 304 -3.11 1.59 -25.84
CA ILE A 304 -3.99 2.26 -24.86
C ILE A 304 -5.41 2.38 -25.37
N ARG A 305 -5.60 2.96 -26.55
CA ARG A 305 -6.93 3.24 -27.13
C ARG A 305 -7.74 1.97 -27.30
N GLU A 306 -7.09 0.87 -27.65
CA GLU A 306 -7.74 -0.43 -27.78
C GLU A 306 -8.09 -1.06 -26.42
N SER A 307 -7.46 -0.61 -25.33
CA SER A 307 -7.60 -1.19 -24.00
C SER A 307 -8.59 -0.46 -23.08
N VAL A 308 -9.06 0.73 -23.48
CA VAL A 308 -9.95 1.57 -22.67
C VAL A 308 -11.27 1.85 -23.38
N LEU A 309 -12.31 2.10 -22.60
CA LEU A 309 -13.51 2.78 -23.06
C LEU A 309 -13.42 4.25 -22.67
N SER A 310 -13.88 5.09 -23.58
CA SER A 310 -13.98 6.52 -23.35
C SER A 310 -15.44 6.92 -23.35
N ILE A 311 -15.99 7.16 -22.17
CA ILE A 311 -17.42 7.42 -21.96
C ILE A 311 -17.59 8.91 -21.63
N HIS A 312 -18.63 9.57 -22.17
CA HIS A 312 -18.92 10.95 -21.74
C HIS A 312 -19.16 10.98 -20.23
N ARG A 313 -18.55 11.92 -19.50
CA ARG A 313 -18.59 11.96 -18.03
C ARG A 313 -20.02 11.87 -17.49
N ASP A 314 -20.95 12.62 -18.08
CA ASP A 314 -22.33 12.64 -17.63
C ASP A 314 -23.02 11.29 -17.81
N ASN A 315 -22.67 10.52 -18.85
CA ASN A 315 -23.24 9.20 -19.08
C ASN A 315 -22.69 8.21 -18.04
N PHE A 316 -21.39 8.26 -17.75
CA PHE A 316 -20.75 7.37 -16.78
C PHE A 316 -21.37 7.50 -15.38
N TRP A 317 -21.60 8.73 -14.92
CA TRP A 317 -22.18 9.00 -13.60
C TRP A 317 -23.71 8.90 -13.54
N SER A 318 -24.39 8.71 -14.67
CA SER A 318 -25.84 8.53 -14.72
C SER A 318 -26.27 7.06 -14.74
N VAL A 319 -25.32 6.11 -14.69
CA VAL A 319 -25.56 4.66 -14.64
C VAL A 319 -25.91 4.22 -13.23
#